data_AF-A0A9X6NK84-F1
#
_entry.id   AF-A0A9X6NK84-F1
#
_cell.length_a   1.000
_cell.length_b   1.000
_cell.length_c   1.000
_cell.angle_alpha   90.00
_cell.angle_beta   90.00
_cell.angle_gamma   90.00
#
_symmetry.space_group_name_H-M   'P 1'
#
loop_
_entity.id
_entity.type
_entity.pdbx_description
1 polymer ?
#
loop_
_entity_poly.entity_id
_entity_poly.type
_entity_poly.pdbx_seq_one_letter_code
_entity_poly.pdbx_strand_id
1 'polypeptide(L)'
;MKESYRQALGMEVVMVPGKGPTFPKPLTQPENVDGLEQEVDVREALGYVMDAITLTRHRLQGRVPLIGFAGAPWTLFSYMVEGGGSPTQAKAKRWLYVYPDATRKLLSILTRVICDFLVAQVEAGAQMLQVRV
;
A
#
# COMPACT_ATOMS: atom_id res chain seq x y z
N MET A 1 8.03 4.46 8.17
CA MET A 1 7.65 3.21 7.46
C MET A 1 6.15 3.08 7.12
N LYS A 2 5.29 4.10 7.29
CA LYS A 2 3.83 3.99 7.00
C LYS A 2 3.29 4.93 5.90
N GLU A 3 4.17 5.72 5.27
CA GLU A 3 3.81 6.76 4.27
C GLU A 3 3.90 6.27 2.81
N SER A 4 4.70 5.23 2.57
CA SER A 4 5.32 4.91 1.27
C SER A 4 4.33 4.62 0.14
N TYR A 5 3.62 3.50 0.21
CA TYR A 5 2.79 3.01 -0.90
C TYR A 5 1.63 3.90 -1.33
N ARG A 6 1.22 4.84 -0.48
CA ARG A 6 -0.10 5.48 -0.59
C ARG A 6 -0.04 6.79 -1.37
N GLN A 7 1.10 7.48 -1.31
CA GLN A 7 1.46 8.54 -2.26
C GLN A 7 1.70 7.99 -3.67
N ALA A 8 2.08 6.72 -3.78
CA ALA A 8 2.49 6.13 -5.05
C ALA A 8 1.34 6.01 -6.07
N LEU A 9 0.08 5.99 -5.63
CA LEU A 9 -1.10 6.04 -6.51
C LEU A 9 -1.69 7.47 -6.65
N GLY A 10 -0.95 8.49 -6.23
CA GLY A 10 -1.40 9.89 -6.28
C GLY A 10 -2.40 10.30 -5.19
N MET A 11 -2.60 9.47 -4.16
CA MET A 11 -3.51 9.79 -3.06
C MET A 11 -2.77 10.44 -1.88
N GLU A 12 -3.32 11.56 -1.40
CA GLU A 12 -2.83 12.20 -0.18
C GLU A 12 -3.22 11.37 1.06
N VAL A 13 -2.24 11.17 1.95
CA VAL A 13 -2.45 10.56 3.26
C VAL A 13 -1.97 11.51 4.33
N VAL A 14 -2.77 11.63 5.38
CA VAL A 14 -2.43 12.39 6.58
C VAL A 14 -2.46 11.48 7.80
N MET A 15 -1.45 11.63 8.65
CA MET A 15 -1.43 10.96 9.95
C MET A 15 -2.15 11.83 10.97
N VAL A 16 -3.37 11.41 11.34
CA VAL A 16 -4.16 12.12 12.34
C VAL A 16 -3.92 11.47 13.72
N PRO A 17 -3.49 12.24 14.74
CA PRO A 17 -3.30 11.73 16.09
C PRO A 17 -4.55 11.01 16.61
N GLY A 18 -4.36 9.79 17.13
CA GLY A 18 -5.45 8.96 17.66
C GLY A 18 -6.35 8.27 16.62
N LYS A 19 -6.26 8.62 15.33
CA LYS A 19 -7.04 7.99 14.24
C LYS A 19 -6.18 7.18 13.27
N GLY A 20 -4.88 7.48 13.20
CA GLY A 20 -3.95 6.83 12.29
C GLY A 20 -4.04 7.36 10.86
N PRO A 21 -3.67 6.57 9.84
CA PRO A 21 -3.61 7.02 8.47
C PRO A 21 -5.02 7.30 7.94
N THR A 22 -5.20 8.51 7.43
CA THR A 22 -6.48 9.05 6.96
C THR A 22 -6.30 9.57 5.54
N PHE A 23 -7.24 9.29 4.65
CA PHE A 23 -7.29 9.85 3.31
C PHE A 23 -8.30 11.00 3.33
N PRO A 24 -7.88 12.27 3.21
CA PRO A 24 -8.80 13.41 3.21
C PRO A 24 -9.82 13.35 2.07
N LYS A 25 -9.43 12.76 0.94
CA LYS A 25 -10.23 12.56 -0.26
C LYS A 25 -10.31 11.06 -0.58
N PRO A 26 -11.17 10.29 0.12
CA PRO A 26 -11.35 8.88 -0.16
C PRO A 26 -12.02 8.66 -1.51
N LEU A 27 -11.87 7.45 -2.06
CA LEU A 27 -12.57 7.03 -3.27
C LEU A 27 -14.06 6.82 -2.96
N THR A 28 -14.93 7.57 -3.63
CA THR A 28 -16.38 7.52 -3.40
C THR A 28 -17.15 6.98 -4.59
N GLN A 29 -16.61 7.13 -5.80
CA GLN A 29 -17.20 6.67 -7.05
C GLN A 29 -16.17 5.97 -7.95
N PRO A 30 -16.60 5.06 -8.84
CA PRO A 30 -15.73 4.33 -9.77
C PRO A 30 -14.78 5.21 -10.59
N GLU A 31 -15.26 6.38 -11.03
CA GLU A 31 -14.53 7.32 -11.88
C GLU A 31 -13.29 7.88 -11.15
N ASN A 32 -13.27 7.85 -9.81
CA ASN A 32 -12.10 8.23 -9.04
C ASN A 32 -10.91 7.28 -9.28
N VAL A 33 -11.16 6.02 -9.67
CA VAL A 33 -10.10 5.04 -9.97
C VAL A 33 -9.36 5.41 -11.25
N ASP A 34 -10.04 6.02 -12.22
CA ASP A 34 -9.43 6.39 -13.50
C ASP A 34 -8.47 7.59 -13.37
N GLY A 35 -8.67 8.41 -12.34
CA GLY A 35 -7.77 9.52 -11.99
C GLY A 35 -6.55 9.12 -11.17
N LEU A 36 -6.42 7.84 -10.80
CA LEU A 36 -5.23 7.34 -10.10
C LEU A 36 -4.08 7.14 -11.07
N GLU A 37 -2.87 7.32 -10.56
CA GLU A 37 -1.66 6.94 -11.29
C GLU A 37 -1.62 5.42 -11.46
N GLN A 38 -1.76 4.96 -12.70
CA GLN A 38 -1.87 3.52 -12.99
C GLN A 38 -0.50 2.85 -13.03
N GLU A 39 0.53 3.55 -13.48
CA GLU A 39 1.90 3.06 -13.57
C GLU A 39 2.75 3.78 -12.54
N VAL A 40 3.28 3.00 -11.60
CA VAL A 40 4.04 3.52 -10.47
C VAL A 40 5.43 2.93 -10.54
N ASP A 41 6.44 3.77 -10.72
CA ASP A 41 7.81 3.34 -10.47
C ASP A 41 8.04 3.26 -8.96
N VAL A 42 7.99 2.04 -8.45
CA VAL A 42 8.17 1.74 -7.04
C VAL A 42 9.56 2.13 -6.52
N ARG A 43 10.60 2.04 -7.35
CA ARG A 43 11.96 2.39 -6.93
C ARG A 43 12.11 3.90 -6.81
N GLU A 44 11.49 4.65 -7.71
CA GLU A 44 11.45 6.11 -7.61
C GLU A 44 10.61 6.56 -6.41
N ALA A 45 9.36 6.10 -6.34
CA ALA A 45 8.43 6.55 -5.31
C ALA A 45 8.86 6.09 -3.90
N LEU A 46 9.39 4.87 -3.77
CA LEU A 46 9.63 4.21 -2.48
C LEU A 46 11.11 3.91 -2.22
N GLY A 47 12.05 4.45 -3.01
CA GLY A 47 13.49 4.16 -2.94
C GLY A 47 14.09 4.32 -1.54
N TYR A 48 13.63 5.31 -0.78
CA TYR A 48 14.05 5.52 0.60
C TYR A 48 13.77 4.31 1.53
N VAL A 49 12.77 3.48 1.22
CA VAL A 49 12.50 2.24 1.96
C VAL A 49 13.57 1.19 1.63
N MET A 50 13.96 1.09 0.36
CA MET A 50 14.99 0.16 -0.09
C MET A 50 16.34 0.52 0.52
N ASP A 51 16.69 1.81 0.53
CA ASP A 51 17.89 2.31 1.22
C ASP A 51 17.89 1.94 2.70
N ALA A 52 16.74 2.09 3.37
CA ALA A 52 16.59 1.73 4.78
C ALA A 52 16.75 0.22 5.02
N ILE A 53 16.22 -0.62 4.12
CA ILE A 53 16.36 -2.08 4.19
C ILE A 53 17.82 -2.48 4.00
N THR A 54 18.50 -1.94 2.98
CA THR A 54 19.92 -2.20 2.71
C THR A 54 20.79 -1.81 3.90
N LEU A 55 20.61 -0.58 4.42
CA LEU A 55 21.33 -0.11 5.60
C LEU A 55 21.09 -1.04 6.81
N THR A 56 19.83 -1.38 7.07
CA THR A 56 19.47 -2.25 8.19
C THR A 56 20.08 -3.64 8.04
N ARG A 57 20.05 -4.22 6.83
CA ARG A 57 20.62 -5.54 6.56
C ARG A 57 22.12 -5.57 6.83
N HIS A 58 22.86 -4.56 6.38
CA HIS A 58 24.29 -4.44 6.67
C HIS A 58 24.57 -4.27 8.17
N ARG A 59 23.78 -3.44 8.86
CA ARG A 59 23.95 -3.19 10.30
C ARG A 59 23.60 -4.39 11.18
N LEU A 60 22.73 -5.29 10.70
CA LEU A 60 22.39 -6.53 11.40
C LEU A 60 23.54 -7.55 11.42
N GLN A 61 24.51 -7.44 10.50
CA GLN A 61 25.69 -8.32 10.42
C GLN A 61 25.33 -9.82 10.47
N GLY A 62 24.21 -10.21 9.86
CA GLY A 62 23.74 -11.60 9.81
C GLY A 62 23.22 -12.16 11.13
N ARG A 63 23.07 -11.36 12.20
CA ARG A 63 22.62 -11.81 13.52
C ARG A 63 21.24 -12.45 13.51
N VAL A 64 20.31 -11.91 12.72
CA VAL A 64 18.93 -12.42 12.54
C VAL A 64 18.41 -12.05 11.15
N PRO A 65 17.41 -12.76 10.62
CA PRO A 65 16.77 -12.39 9.36
C PRO A 65 16.07 -11.03 9.41
N LEU A 66 16.14 -10.27 8.31
CA LEU A 66 15.36 -9.05 8.12
C LEU A 66 14.04 -9.37 7.39
N ILE A 67 12.91 -8.92 7.94
CA ILE A 67 11.57 -9.13 7.37
C ILE A 67 11.13 -7.84 6.65
N GLY A 68 10.85 -7.95 5.35
CA GLY A 68 10.11 -6.96 4.57
C GLY A 68 8.61 -7.20 4.66
N PHE A 69 7.80 -6.18 4.40
CA PHE A 69 6.34 -6.33 4.45
C PHE A 69 5.59 -5.39 3.52
N ALA A 70 4.34 -5.75 3.23
CA ALA A 70 3.37 -4.90 2.54
C ALA A 70 1.96 -5.15 3.10
N GLY A 71 1.05 -4.19 2.87
CA GLY A 71 -0.38 -4.42 3.11
C GLY A 71 -0.97 -5.24 1.95
N ALA A 72 -1.93 -6.11 2.25
CA ALA A 72 -2.66 -6.84 1.22
C ALA A 72 -3.48 -5.86 0.35
N PRO A 73 -3.75 -6.20 -0.94
CA PRO A 73 -4.54 -5.35 -1.82
C PRO A 73 -5.90 -4.95 -1.22
N TRP A 74 -6.60 -5.91 -0.60
CA TRP A 74 -7.87 -5.65 0.07
C TRP A 74 -7.74 -4.63 1.20
N THR A 75 -6.72 -4.76 2.04
CA THR A 75 -6.50 -3.87 3.19
C THR A 75 -6.26 -2.45 2.68
N LEU A 76 -5.38 -2.26 1.70
CA LEU A 76 -5.15 -0.93 1.11
C LEU A 76 -6.40 -0.36 0.44
N PHE A 77 -7.10 -1.17 -0.36
CA PHE A 77 -8.38 -0.81 -0.98
C PHE A 77 -9.38 -0.31 0.07
N SER A 78 -9.52 -1.02 1.19
CA SER A 78 -10.47 -0.65 2.25
C SER A 78 -10.15 0.72 2.84
N TYR A 79 -8.87 1.03 3.06
CA TYR A 79 -8.46 2.34 3.56
C TYR A 79 -8.73 3.46 2.54
N MET A 80 -8.48 3.20 1.25
CA MET A 80 -8.70 4.18 0.16
C MET A 80 -10.18 4.54 -0.01
N VAL A 81 -11.09 3.56 0.17
CA VAL A 81 -12.55 3.76 0.06
C VAL A 81 -13.16 4.28 1.37
N GLU A 82 -12.71 3.78 2.52
CA GLU A 82 -13.26 4.19 3.82
C GLU A 82 -12.78 5.58 4.24
N GLY A 83 -11.58 5.96 3.81
CA GLY A 83 -10.89 7.18 4.22
C GLY A 83 -10.00 6.99 5.46
N GLY A 84 -9.88 5.78 5.97
CA GLY A 84 -9.17 5.47 7.20
C GLY A 84 -9.53 4.07 7.73
N GLY A 85 -9.17 3.79 8.98
CA GLY A 85 -9.59 2.55 9.63
C GLY A 85 -11.11 2.50 9.83
N SER A 86 -11.72 1.37 9.49
CA SER A 86 -13.17 1.16 9.61
C SER A 86 -13.45 -0.19 10.28
N PRO A 87 -14.26 -0.25 11.36
CA PRO A 87 -14.55 -1.51 12.05
C PRO A 87 -15.46 -2.44 11.22
N THR A 88 -16.28 -1.87 10.32
CA THR A 88 -17.25 -2.65 9.53
C THR A 88 -16.82 -2.82 8.07
N GLN A 89 -15.96 -1.92 7.56
CA GLN A 89 -15.58 -1.84 6.15
C GLN A 89 -16.80 -1.77 5.22
N ALA A 90 -17.87 -1.08 5.66
CA ALA A 90 -19.17 -1.09 4.99
C ALA A 90 -19.14 -0.45 3.59
N LYS A 91 -18.38 0.64 3.38
CA LYS A 91 -18.24 1.29 2.08
C LYS A 91 -17.42 0.42 1.13
N ALA A 92 -16.30 -0.13 1.63
CA ALA A 92 -15.45 -1.03 0.85
C ALA A 92 -16.21 -2.30 0.44
N LYS A 93 -17.01 -2.89 1.34
CA LYS A 93 -17.88 -4.02 1.02
C LYS A 93 -18.98 -3.64 0.02
N ARG A 94 -19.59 -2.46 0.15
CA ARG A 94 -20.58 -1.97 -0.83
C ARG A 94 -19.99 -1.88 -2.23
N TRP A 95 -18.75 -1.42 -2.38
CA TRP A 95 -18.07 -1.37 -3.67
C TRP A 95 -17.98 -2.73 -4.35
N LEU A 96 -17.74 -3.81 -3.60
CA LEU A 96 -17.71 -5.18 -4.16
C LEU A 96 -19.01 -5.56 -4.86
N TYR A 97 -20.16 -5.07 -4.36
CA TYR A 97 -21.48 -5.39 -4.90
C TYR A 97 -21.94 -4.40 -5.96
N VAL A 98 -21.67 -3.12 -5.76
CA VAL A 98 -22.22 -2.05 -6.60
C VAL A 98 -21.30 -1.72 -7.78
N TYR A 99 -19.98 -1.88 -7.60
CA TYR A 99 -18.96 -1.50 -8.59
C TYR A 99 -17.90 -2.60 -8.79
N PRO A 100 -18.31 -3.85 -9.11
CA PRO A 100 -17.40 -5.00 -9.14
C PRO A 100 -16.22 -4.84 -10.10
N ASP A 101 -16.44 -4.20 -11.26
CA ASP A 101 -15.38 -3.99 -12.26
C ASP A 101 -14.36 -2.95 -11.80
N ALA A 102 -14.82 -1.84 -11.22
CA ALA A 102 -13.94 -0.82 -10.64
C ALA A 102 -13.15 -1.37 -9.46
N THR A 103 -13.78 -2.17 -8.60
CA THR A 103 -13.09 -2.85 -7.51
C THR A 103 -12.03 -3.81 -8.03
N ARG A 104 -12.35 -4.63 -9.04
CA ARG A 104 -11.37 -5.55 -9.66
C ARG A 104 -10.20 -4.76 -10.25
N LYS A 105 -10.47 -3.69 -11.01
CA LYS A 105 -9.44 -2.83 -11.60
C LYS A 105 -8.49 -2.29 -10.53
N LEU A 106 -9.03 -1.71 -9.45
CA LEU A 106 -8.21 -1.15 -8.39
C LEU A 106 -7.40 -2.21 -7.64
N LEU A 107 -7.99 -3.37 -7.34
CA LEU A 107 -7.26 -4.48 -6.72
C LEU A 107 -6.14 -5.00 -7.62
N SER A 108 -6.34 -5.05 -8.94
CA SER A 108 -5.28 -5.43 -9.89
C SER A 108 -4.13 -4.43 -9.90
N ILE A 109 -4.41 -3.13 -9.90
CA ILE A 109 -3.40 -2.06 -9.82
C ILE A 109 -2.60 -2.21 -8.52
N LEU A 110 -3.29 -2.30 -7.38
CA LEU A 110 -2.66 -2.48 -6.07
C LEU A 110 -1.79 -3.73 -6.03
N THR A 111 -2.28 -4.85 -6.58
CA THR A 111 -1.53 -6.11 -6.61
C THR A 111 -0.22 -5.97 -7.36
N ARG A 112 -0.23 -5.33 -8.55
CA ARG A 112 0.99 -5.08 -9.33
C ARG A 112 2.02 -4.26 -8.53
N VAL A 113 1.60 -3.12 -8.00
CA VAL A 113 2.47 -2.23 -7.21
C VAL A 113 3.01 -2.94 -5.96
N ILE A 114 2.18 -3.74 -5.29
CA ILE A 114 2.59 -4.51 -4.12
C ILE A 114 3.64 -5.56 -4.51
N CYS A 115 3.44 -6.31 -5.59
CA CYS A 115 4.40 -7.28 -6.09
C CYS A 115 5.75 -6.63 -6.39
N ASP A 116 5.77 -5.53 -7.15
CA ASP A 116 7.00 -4.84 -7.54
C ASP A 116 7.78 -4.34 -6.31
N PHE A 117 7.09 -3.81 -5.31
CA PHE A 117 7.74 -3.41 -4.06
C PHE A 117 8.22 -4.56 -3.21
N LEU A 118 7.48 -5.66 -3.13
CA LEU A 118 7.94 -6.84 -2.40
C LEU A 118 9.21 -7.42 -3.05
N VAL A 119 9.28 -7.46 -4.38
CA VAL A 119 10.50 -7.83 -5.11
C VAL A 119 11.64 -6.85 -4.80
N ALA A 120 11.39 -5.54 -4.88
CA ALA A 120 12.40 -4.52 -4.57
C ALA A 120 12.93 -4.63 -3.13
N GLN A 121 12.08 -4.98 -2.16
CA GLN A 121 12.50 -5.23 -0.78
C GLN A 121 13.46 -6.43 -0.67
N VAL A 122 13.21 -7.51 -1.41
CA VAL A 122 14.10 -8.69 -1.43
C VAL A 122 15.46 -8.31 -2.02
N GLU A 123 15.47 -7.60 -3.15
CA GLU A 123 16.71 -7.10 -3.76
C GLU A 123 17.49 -6.18 -2.83
N ALA A 124 16.80 -5.33 -2.05
CA ALA A 124 17.41 -4.47 -1.05
C ALA A 124 17.92 -5.21 0.20
N GLY A 125 17.61 -6.51 0.34
CA GLY A 125 18.18 -7.37 1.38
C GLY A 125 17.19 -7.93 2.41
N ALA A 126 15.87 -7.80 2.20
CA ALA A 126 14.89 -8.54 2.98
C ALA A 126 15.02 -10.07 2.73
N GLN A 127 14.92 -10.86 3.78
CA GLN A 127 15.08 -12.33 3.72
C GLN A 127 13.76 -13.08 3.84
N MET A 128 12.73 -12.39 4.32
CA MET A 128 11.37 -12.89 4.42
C MET A 128 10.42 -11.75 4.08
N LEU A 129 9.24 -12.10 3.56
CA LEU A 129 8.20 -11.15 3.21
C LEU A 129 6.90 -11.48 3.94
N GLN A 130 6.29 -10.47 4.54
CA GLN A 130 4.96 -10.59 5.16
C GLN A 130 3.93 -9.75 4.38
N VAL A 131 2.85 -10.40 3.95
CA VAL A 131 1.65 -9.72 3.46
C VAL A 131 0.67 -9.59 4.62
N ARG A 132 0.34 -8.36 5.01
CA ARG A 132 -0.54 -8.08 6.14
C ARG A 132 -1.96 -7.82 5.68
N VAL A 133 -2.87 -8.63 6.19
CA VAL A 133 -4.33 -8.46 6.09
C VAL A 133 -4.85 -7.52 7.17
#